data_AF-A0AAD6ZVQ9-F1
#
_entry.id   AF-A0AAD6ZVQ9-F1
#
_cell.length_a   1.000
_cell.length_b   1.000
_cell.length_c   1.000
_cell.angle_alpha   90.00
_cell.angle_beta   90.00
_cell.angle_gamma   90.00
#
_symmetry.space_group_name_H-M   'P 1'
#
loop_
_entity.id
_entity.type
_entity.pdbx_description
1 polymer ?
#
loop_
_entity_poly.entity_id
_entity_poly.type
_entity_poly.pdbx_seq_one_letter_code
_entity_poly.pdbx_strand_id
1 'polypeptide(L)'
;MVSCAALYAISARLALARNEPDLPFGGINIIVAGDFAQLPPVGSPSLFCGDRLQVPDAIQPKITIGKQKNAIGKIIWQQFTTVVILKQNMRQTKTSEADENLRTCLANMRFGACTPSDLEYLRTRTISRRSGHPTFEDPRFRNVSIITALNAQKDKINEIGCQKFADETNQPLVHFYSEDTLTENAASESRKPQRVRKREVLKVKRKLSTHRQQQLWDAYPCSTSEHIPGKLSLCVGMPIMIHHNDATELCITKGQEGTVVGWQESLGSQDQTILDTLFVELIKPPRPIRVPGLPMNVVALTHGTKKLWCQLPDDLVVQVSREQVLVLPNFAMTDYASQGKTREFNVIDLNNCKTVPSSGWVNPSMSLREVGLIRIKRIKQKS
;
A
#
# COMPACT_ATOMS: atom_id res chain seq x y z
N MET A 1 -3.12 10.90 -6.08
CA MET A 1 -2.20 9.80 -6.46
C MET A 1 -1.98 9.61 -7.97
N VAL A 2 -2.71 10.28 -8.89
CA VAL A 2 -2.37 10.22 -10.33
C VAL A 2 -1.17 11.13 -10.61
N SER A 3 -0.18 10.65 -11.36
CA SER A 3 0.97 11.44 -11.80
C SER A 3 0.77 12.07 -13.18
N CYS A 4 1.59 13.06 -13.53
CA CYS A 4 1.55 13.66 -14.86
C CYS A 4 1.76 12.62 -15.96
N ALA A 5 2.76 11.74 -15.83
CA ALA A 5 3.00 10.67 -16.79
C ALA A 5 1.81 9.70 -16.92
N ALA A 6 1.11 9.40 -15.81
CA ALA A 6 -0.06 8.53 -15.84
C ALA A 6 -1.23 9.19 -16.59
N LEU A 7 -1.51 10.48 -16.35
CA LEU A 7 -2.56 11.21 -17.06
C LEU A 7 -2.27 11.29 -18.57
N TYR A 8 -1.00 11.55 -18.95
CA TYR A 8 -0.56 11.46 -20.34
C TYR A 8 -0.82 10.07 -20.93
N ALA A 9 -0.43 9.01 -20.22
CA ALA A 9 -0.60 7.64 -20.71
C ALA A 9 -2.09 7.30 -20.93
N ILE A 10 -2.98 7.72 -20.03
CA ILE A 10 -4.43 7.56 -20.18
C ILE A 10 -4.91 8.29 -21.44
N SER A 11 -4.55 9.58 -21.59
CA SER A 11 -4.93 10.37 -22.76
C SER A 11 -4.45 9.73 -24.07
N ALA A 12 -3.17 9.35 -24.14
CA ALA A 12 -2.59 8.75 -25.34
C ALA A 12 -3.25 7.41 -25.71
N ARG A 13 -3.62 6.59 -24.71
CA ARG A 13 -4.29 5.31 -24.96
C ARG A 13 -5.72 5.49 -25.45
N LEU A 14 -6.46 6.46 -24.91
CA LEU A 14 -7.82 6.76 -25.36
C LEU A 14 -7.83 7.39 -26.76
N ALA A 15 -6.90 8.30 -27.04
CA ALA A 15 -6.69 8.86 -28.37
C ALA A 15 -6.40 7.77 -29.41
N LEU A 16 -5.51 6.83 -29.09
CA LEU A 16 -5.20 5.69 -29.95
C LEU A 16 -6.43 4.80 -30.17
N ALA A 17 -7.18 4.49 -29.11
CA ALA A 17 -8.36 3.63 -29.22
C ALA A 17 -9.48 4.24 -30.08
N ARG A 18 -9.58 5.58 -30.11
CA ARG A 18 -10.55 6.31 -30.93
C ARG A 18 -10.05 6.73 -32.30
N ASN A 19 -8.76 6.52 -32.58
CA ASN A 19 -8.08 7.04 -33.77
C ASN A 19 -8.18 8.57 -33.90
N GLU A 20 -8.13 9.27 -32.77
CA GLU A 20 -8.22 10.74 -32.67
C GLU A 20 -6.98 11.28 -31.93
N PRO A 21 -5.80 11.31 -32.59
CA PRO A 21 -4.52 11.64 -31.94
C PRO A 21 -4.39 13.12 -31.54
N ASP A 22 -5.13 14.00 -32.22
CA ASP A 22 -5.03 15.45 -32.03
C ASP A 22 -5.87 15.95 -30.85
N LEU A 23 -6.78 15.11 -30.33
CA LEU A 23 -7.66 15.45 -29.23
C LEU A 23 -7.17 14.83 -27.90
N PRO A 24 -7.10 15.60 -26.81
CA PRO A 24 -6.92 15.05 -25.47
C PRO A 24 -7.95 13.95 -25.20
N PHE A 25 -7.48 12.81 -24.68
CA PHE A 25 -8.29 11.62 -24.42
C PHE A 25 -9.09 11.12 -25.63
N GLY A 26 -8.69 11.45 -26.85
CA GLY A 26 -9.45 11.14 -28.07
C GLY A 26 -10.83 11.80 -28.11
N GLY A 27 -11.01 12.96 -27.48
CA GLY A 27 -12.29 13.67 -27.41
C GLY A 27 -13.32 13.02 -26.48
N ILE A 28 -12.88 12.21 -25.51
CA ILE A 28 -13.75 11.68 -24.45
C ILE A 28 -13.85 12.71 -23.32
N ASN A 29 -15.07 12.92 -22.83
CA ASN A 29 -15.29 13.74 -21.63
C ASN A 29 -14.74 13.01 -20.40
N ILE A 30 -13.78 13.63 -19.72
CA ILE A 30 -13.15 13.08 -18.52
C ILE A 30 -13.61 13.84 -17.28
N ILE A 31 -13.99 13.10 -16.24
CA ILE A 31 -14.21 13.64 -14.90
C ILE A 31 -13.08 13.13 -14.02
N VAL A 32 -12.33 14.05 -13.41
CA VAL A 32 -11.32 13.73 -12.42
C VAL A 32 -11.86 14.09 -11.05
N ALA A 33 -11.90 13.11 -10.14
CA ALA A 33 -12.29 13.30 -8.76
C ALA A 33 -11.12 12.93 -7.83
N GLY A 34 -10.92 13.72 -6.78
CA GLY A 34 -9.85 13.51 -5.83
C GLY A 34 -9.73 14.67 -4.86
N ASP A 35 -8.69 14.59 -4.04
CA ASP A 35 -8.42 15.57 -3.00
C ASP A 35 -6.92 15.95 -3.05
N PHE A 36 -6.65 17.24 -3.21
CA PHE A 36 -5.30 17.80 -3.32
C PHE A 36 -4.49 17.74 -2.02
N ALA A 37 -5.15 17.59 -0.87
CA ALA A 37 -4.48 17.43 0.42
C ALA A 37 -4.11 15.96 0.72
N GLN A 38 -4.48 15.03 -0.16
CA GLN A 38 -4.05 13.64 -0.05
C GLN A 38 -2.62 13.44 -0.55
N LEU A 39 -2.06 12.26 -0.31
CA LEU A 39 -0.68 11.93 -0.65
C LEU A 39 -0.41 12.08 -2.17
N PRO A 40 0.78 12.59 -2.53
CA PRO A 40 1.19 12.71 -3.93
C PRO A 40 1.41 11.31 -4.55
N PRO A 41 1.48 11.19 -5.88
CA PRO A 41 1.99 9.97 -6.53
C PRO A 41 3.38 9.58 -6.02
N VAL A 42 3.62 8.28 -5.84
CA VAL A 42 4.93 7.74 -5.46
C VAL A 42 5.88 7.77 -6.66
N GLY A 43 7.08 8.33 -6.48
CA GLY A 43 8.17 8.26 -7.48
C GLY A 43 7.92 9.03 -8.79
N SER A 44 6.89 9.89 -8.84
CA SER A 44 6.52 10.63 -10.05
C SER A 44 5.97 12.03 -9.70
N PRO A 45 6.11 13.04 -10.58
CA PRO A 45 5.54 14.37 -10.32
C PRO A 45 4.01 14.36 -10.18
N SER A 46 3.51 15.09 -9.20
CA SER A 46 2.07 15.32 -9.00
C SER A 46 1.51 16.30 -10.01
N LEU A 47 0.25 16.09 -10.41
CA LEU A 47 -0.51 16.99 -11.28
C LEU A 47 -0.61 18.42 -10.72
N PHE A 48 -0.63 18.55 -9.40
CA PHE A 48 -0.84 19.81 -8.66
C PHE A 48 0.45 20.36 -8.03
N CYS A 49 1.62 19.79 -8.32
CA CYS A 49 2.87 20.43 -7.91
C CYS A 49 3.02 21.78 -8.65
N GLY A 50 3.17 22.85 -7.87
CA GLY A 50 3.34 24.23 -8.30
C GLY A 50 4.79 24.58 -8.60
N ASP A 51 5.75 23.75 -8.15
CA ASP A 51 7.10 23.85 -8.67
C ASP A 51 7.06 23.49 -10.14
N ARG A 52 7.47 24.49 -10.91
CA ARG A 52 7.76 24.43 -12.34
C ARG A 52 8.34 23.04 -12.64
N LEU A 53 7.50 22.14 -13.16
CA LEU A 53 7.90 21.44 -14.36
C LEU A 53 8.25 22.60 -15.29
N GLN A 54 9.53 23.02 -15.26
CA GLN A 54 10.08 23.94 -16.22
C GLN A 54 9.75 23.23 -17.52
N VAL A 55 8.65 23.66 -18.16
CA VAL A 55 8.58 23.64 -19.61
C VAL A 55 9.87 24.36 -19.95
N PRO A 56 10.91 23.65 -20.43
CA PRO A 56 12.23 24.23 -20.43
C PRO A 56 12.16 25.50 -21.28
N ASP A 57 12.30 26.67 -20.66
CA ASP A 57 12.33 27.95 -21.37
C ASP A 57 13.49 27.99 -22.38
N ALA A 58 14.43 27.06 -22.25
CA ALA A 58 15.45 26.74 -23.23
C ALA A 58 15.36 25.26 -23.64
N ILE A 59 15.38 25.02 -24.96
CA ILE A 59 15.53 23.71 -25.59
C ILE A 59 16.80 23.04 -25.03
N GLN A 60 16.65 22.27 -23.95
CA GLN A 60 17.73 21.39 -23.51
C GLN A 60 17.82 20.24 -24.53
N PRO A 61 18.96 20.02 -25.18
CA PRO A 61 19.07 19.11 -26.33
C PRO A 61 18.81 17.63 -26.00
N LYS A 62 18.54 17.27 -24.74
CA LYS A 62 18.17 15.90 -24.31
C LYS A 62 17.13 15.91 -23.18
N ILE A 63 15.91 16.36 -23.46
CA ILE A 63 14.78 16.05 -22.57
C ILE A 63 14.49 14.55 -22.67
N THR A 64 14.52 13.84 -21.55
CA THR A 64 14.16 12.42 -21.54
C THR A 64 12.69 12.22 -21.90
N ILE A 65 12.35 11.09 -22.52
CA ILE A 65 10.96 10.74 -22.85
C ILE A 65 10.06 10.86 -21.60
N GLY A 66 10.54 10.45 -20.42
CA GLY A 66 9.79 10.58 -19.17
C GLY A 66 9.47 12.04 -18.79
N LYS A 67 10.42 12.96 -18.97
CA LYS A 67 10.19 14.40 -18.74
C LYS A 67 9.19 14.98 -19.74
N GLN A 68 9.26 14.59 -21.01
CA GLN A 68 8.27 15.01 -22.02
C GLN A 68 6.86 14.54 -21.66
N LYS A 69 6.71 13.26 -21.29
CA LYS A 69 5.41 12.70 -20.85
C LYS A 69 4.84 13.45 -19.63
N ASN A 70 5.70 13.80 -18.66
CA ASN A 70 5.28 14.60 -17.51
C ASN A 70 4.85 16.02 -17.91
N ALA A 71 5.57 16.67 -18.82
CA ALA A 71 5.21 18.00 -19.30
C ALA A 71 3.85 17.99 -20.03
N ILE A 72 3.65 17.05 -20.95
CA ILE A 72 2.38 16.91 -21.68
C ILE A 72 1.23 16.59 -20.71
N GLY A 73 1.44 15.66 -19.78
CA GLY A 73 0.44 15.33 -18.76
C GLY A 73 0.04 16.53 -17.90
N LYS A 74 0.99 17.41 -17.59
CA LYS A 74 0.71 18.68 -16.87
C LYS A 74 -0.10 19.65 -17.73
N ILE A 75 0.23 19.78 -19.02
CA ILE A 75 -0.54 20.62 -19.96
C ILE A 75 -1.98 20.12 -20.07
N ILE A 76 -2.18 18.80 -20.24
CA ILE A 76 -3.52 18.19 -20.28
C ILE A 76 -4.29 18.49 -18.98
N TRP A 77 -3.64 18.40 -17.81
CA TRP A 77 -4.26 18.76 -16.54
C TRP A 77 -4.71 20.23 -16.48
N GLN A 78 -3.95 21.14 -17.09
CA GLN A 78 -4.30 22.57 -17.13
C GLN A 78 -5.45 22.88 -18.10
N GLN A 79 -5.84 21.96 -18.97
CA GLN A 79 -6.99 22.13 -19.86
C GLN A 79 -8.34 21.91 -19.17
N PHE A 80 -8.36 21.35 -17.95
CA PHE A 80 -9.59 21.25 -17.16
C PHE A 80 -9.97 22.62 -16.60
N THR A 81 -11.04 23.21 -17.15
CA THR A 81 -11.52 24.55 -16.76
C THR A 81 -12.64 24.53 -15.73
N THR A 82 -13.41 23.44 -15.68
CA THR A 82 -14.54 23.30 -14.76
C THR A 82 -14.09 22.61 -13.48
N VAL A 83 -14.21 23.29 -12.36
CA VAL A 83 -13.84 22.77 -11.03
C VAL A 83 -15.06 22.82 -10.11
N VAL A 84 -15.40 21.67 -9.53
CA VAL A 84 -16.47 21.54 -8.53
C VAL A 84 -15.85 21.19 -7.19
N ILE A 85 -16.04 22.04 -6.18
CA ILE A 85 -15.52 21.82 -4.82
C ILE A 85 -16.67 21.38 -3.91
N LEU A 86 -16.63 20.12 -3.47
CA LEU A 86 -17.57 19.59 -2.47
C LEU A 86 -17.19 20.10 -1.08
N LYS A 87 -18.14 20.69 -0.35
CA LYS A 87 -17.91 21.30 0.97
C LYS A 87 -18.40 20.45 2.15
N GLN A 88 -19.39 19.58 1.93
CA GLN A 88 -19.98 18.78 2.98
C GLN A 88 -19.25 17.44 3.14
N ASN A 89 -18.74 17.16 4.34
CA ASN A 89 -18.08 15.90 4.66
C ASN A 89 -19.10 14.85 5.14
N MET A 90 -19.29 13.79 4.35
CA MET A 90 -20.24 12.72 4.64
C MET A 90 -19.66 11.57 5.50
N ARG A 91 -18.37 11.63 5.87
CA ARG A 91 -17.74 10.61 6.74
C ARG A 91 -18.02 10.86 8.22
N GLN A 92 -18.24 12.12 8.61
CA GLN A 92 -18.45 12.57 9.99
C GLN A 92 -19.78 13.31 10.10
N THR A 93 -20.88 12.57 9.97
CA THR A 93 -22.25 13.10 9.99
C THR A 93 -22.81 13.29 11.41
N LYS A 94 -22.17 12.70 12.41
CA LYS A 94 -22.56 12.88 13.82
C LYS A 94 -22.33 14.33 14.25
N THR A 95 -23.15 14.79 15.19
CA THR A 95 -23.23 16.20 15.60
C THR A 95 -22.81 16.42 17.05
N SER A 96 -22.01 15.51 17.63
CA SER A 96 -21.50 15.76 18.99
C SER A 96 -20.48 16.90 18.98
N GLU A 97 -20.31 17.59 20.10
CA GLU A 97 -19.28 18.63 20.28
C GLU A 97 -17.88 18.10 19.95
N ALA A 98 -17.59 16.85 20.33
CA ALA A 98 -16.34 16.18 19.97
C ALA A 98 -16.17 15.96 18.46
N ASP A 99 -17.25 15.69 17.73
CA ASP A 99 -17.22 15.55 16.27
C ASP A 99 -17.02 16.91 15.58
N GLU A 100 -17.62 17.97 16.11
CA GLU A 100 -17.41 19.34 15.62
C GLU A 100 -15.97 19.80 15.81
N ASN A 101 -15.41 19.60 17.01
CA ASN A 101 -14.00 19.87 17.31
C ASN A 101 -13.07 19.07 16.38
N LEU A 102 -13.40 17.80 16.11
CA LEU A 102 -12.64 16.99 15.16
C LEU A 102 -12.73 17.52 13.72
N ARG A 103 -13.93 17.92 13.25
CA ARG A 103 -14.11 18.47 11.90
C ARG A 103 -13.32 19.77 11.72
N THR A 104 -13.38 20.67 12.68
CA THR A 104 -12.63 21.94 12.68
C THR A 104 -11.13 21.68 12.66
N CYS A 105 -10.64 20.81 13.56
CA CYS A 105 -9.24 20.41 13.62
C CYS A 105 -8.75 19.82 12.29
N LEU A 106 -9.51 18.92 11.67
CA LEU A 106 -9.14 18.33 10.38
C LEU A 106 -9.15 19.34 9.23
N ALA A 107 -10.09 20.29 9.23
CA ALA A 107 -10.14 21.37 8.25
C ALA A 107 -8.91 22.29 8.37
N ASN A 108 -8.52 22.66 9.59
CA ASN A 108 -7.32 23.46 9.84
C ASN A 108 -6.05 22.70 9.46
N MET A 109 -5.98 21.42 9.82
CA MET A 109 -4.86 20.54 9.51
C MET A 109 -4.65 20.35 8.01
N ARG A 110 -5.74 20.26 7.23
CA ARG A 110 -5.72 20.19 5.76
C ARG A 110 -4.99 21.36 5.11
N PHE A 111 -5.03 22.54 5.74
CA PHE A 111 -4.41 23.77 5.25
C PHE A 111 -3.13 24.14 6.01
N GLY A 112 -2.70 23.32 6.97
CA GLY A 112 -1.57 23.63 7.84
C GLY A 112 -1.82 24.81 8.79
N ALA A 113 -3.08 25.12 9.08
CA ALA A 113 -3.53 26.25 9.89
C ALA A 113 -4.00 25.83 11.30
N CYS A 114 -3.43 24.75 11.86
CA CYS A 114 -3.79 24.25 13.19
C CYS A 114 -3.61 25.33 14.26
N THR A 115 -4.66 25.55 15.05
CA THR A 115 -4.67 26.48 16.19
C THR A 115 -4.15 25.80 17.47
N PRO A 116 -3.79 26.55 18.51
CA PRO A 116 -3.44 25.96 19.81
C PRO A 116 -4.55 25.07 20.40
N SER A 117 -5.82 25.41 20.15
CA SER A 117 -6.97 24.60 20.57
C SER A 117 -7.01 23.24 19.85
N ASP A 118 -6.71 23.23 18.53
CA ASP A 118 -6.60 22.00 17.75
C ASP A 118 -5.49 21.09 18.28
N LEU A 119 -4.34 21.67 18.63
CA LEU A 119 -3.21 20.91 19.18
C LEU A 119 -3.55 20.30 20.54
N GLU A 120 -4.23 21.06 21.40
CA GLU A 120 -4.66 20.54 22.71
C GLU A 120 -5.70 19.43 22.56
N TYR A 121 -6.67 19.61 21.67
CA TYR A 121 -7.63 18.57 21.31
C TYR A 121 -6.92 17.30 20.81
N LEU A 122 -5.95 17.40 19.91
CA LEU A 122 -5.17 16.26 19.41
C LEU A 122 -4.36 15.58 20.51
N ARG A 123 -3.82 16.32 21.48
CA ARG A 123 -3.10 15.76 22.63
C ARG A 123 -4.01 14.87 23.49
N THR A 124 -5.28 15.22 23.66
CA THR A 124 -6.25 14.34 24.38
C THR A 124 -6.42 12.97 23.71
N ARG A 125 -6.18 12.88 22.39
CA ARG A 125 -6.28 11.64 21.60
C ARG A 125 -4.98 10.85 21.55
N THR A 126 -3.91 11.34 22.18
CA THR A 126 -2.64 10.59 22.28
C THR A 126 -2.78 9.45 23.28
N ILE A 127 -2.22 8.29 22.93
CA ILE A 127 -2.13 7.17 23.86
C ILE A 127 -1.25 7.60 25.03
N SER A 128 -1.79 7.59 26.24
CA SER A 128 -1.04 7.96 27.44
C SER A 128 -1.55 7.19 28.66
N ARG A 129 -0.77 7.17 29.74
CA ARG A 129 -1.18 6.57 31.02
C ARG A 129 -2.01 7.53 31.89
N ARG A 130 -2.33 8.73 31.39
CA ARG A 130 -3.10 9.73 32.13
C ARG A 130 -4.59 9.38 32.09
N SER A 131 -5.31 9.72 33.15
CA SER A 131 -6.77 9.57 33.21
C SER A 131 -7.44 10.33 32.06
N GLY A 132 -8.45 9.73 31.43
CA GLY A 132 -9.18 10.31 30.29
C GLY A 132 -8.50 10.17 28.91
N HIS A 133 -7.28 9.63 28.84
CA HIS A 133 -6.60 9.36 27.58
C HIS A 133 -6.82 7.91 27.10
N PRO A 134 -6.76 7.67 25.76
CA PRO A 134 -6.71 6.33 25.21
C PRO A 134 -5.52 5.52 25.74
N THR A 135 -5.70 4.21 25.91
CA THR A 135 -4.64 3.27 26.30
C THR A 135 -4.48 2.18 25.25
N PHE A 136 -3.33 1.48 25.26
CA PHE A 136 -3.10 0.32 24.38
C PHE A 136 -3.95 -0.91 24.74
N GLU A 137 -4.52 -0.92 25.94
CA GLU A 137 -5.35 -2.01 26.46
C GLU A 137 -6.83 -1.82 26.13
N ASP A 138 -7.20 -0.67 25.57
CA ASP A 138 -8.58 -0.38 25.19
C ASP A 138 -9.06 -1.40 24.14
N PRO A 139 -10.13 -2.18 24.43
CA PRO A 139 -10.64 -3.20 23.52
C PRO A 139 -11.03 -2.65 22.14
N ARG A 140 -11.35 -1.36 22.05
CA ARG A 140 -11.73 -0.71 20.78
C ARG A 140 -10.59 -0.62 19.77
N PHE A 141 -9.34 -0.69 20.22
CA PHE A 141 -8.16 -0.68 19.34
C PHE A 141 -7.60 -2.08 19.11
N ARG A 142 -8.23 -3.11 19.66
CA ARG A 142 -7.81 -4.50 19.51
C ARG A 142 -7.88 -4.91 18.04
N ASN A 143 -6.77 -5.39 17.50
CA ASN A 143 -6.64 -5.84 16.10
C ASN A 143 -6.99 -4.77 15.05
N VAL A 144 -7.05 -3.50 15.46
CA VAL A 144 -7.23 -2.37 14.55
C VAL A 144 -5.88 -2.09 13.88
N SER A 145 -5.84 -2.22 12.56
CA SER A 145 -4.65 -1.96 11.76
C SER A 145 -4.03 -0.58 12.06
N ILE A 146 -2.75 -0.56 12.44
CA ILE A 146 -1.97 0.64 12.73
C ILE A 146 -1.45 1.25 11.43
N ILE A 147 -1.74 2.52 11.20
CA ILE A 147 -1.25 3.26 10.03
C ILE A 147 0.19 3.71 10.32
N THR A 148 1.11 3.32 9.45
CA THR A 148 2.53 3.68 9.54
C THR A 148 3.02 4.33 8.25
N ALA A 149 4.15 5.04 8.31
CA ALA A 149 4.71 5.69 7.12
C ALA A 149 5.57 4.76 6.24
N LEU A 150 6.16 3.71 6.83
CA LEU A 150 7.16 2.86 6.15
C LEU A 150 6.70 1.41 6.07
N ASN A 151 6.94 0.76 4.93
CA ASN A 151 6.67 -0.67 4.76
C ASN A 151 7.43 -1.53 5.78
N ALA A 152 8.67 -1.19 6.13
CA ALA A 152 9.44 -1.94 7.13
C ALA A 152 8.80 -1.89 8.54
N GLN A 153 8.21 -0.75 8.93
CA GLN A 153 7.47 -0.66 10.19
C GLN A 153 6.20 -1.48 10.14
N LYS A 154 5.43 -1.36 9.05
CA LYS A 154 4.23 -2.15 8.79
C LYS A 154 4.53 -3.64 8.89
N ASP A 155 5.56 -4.13 8.21
CA ASP A 155 5.93 -5.55 8.19
C ASP A 155 6.32 -6.05 9.58
N LYS A 156 7.09 -5.26 10.34
CA LYS A 156 7.47 -5.63 11.71
C LYS A 156 6.27 -5.66 12.67
N ILE A 157 5.36 -4.69 12.57
CA ILE A 157 4.14 -4.68 13.39
C ILE A 157 3.24 -5.85 13.02
N ASN A 158 3.14 -6.18 11.73
CA ASN A 158 2.39 -7.35 11.26
C ASN A 158 2.94 -8.66 11.80
N GLU A 159 4.27 -8.85 11.77
CA GLU A 159 4.90 -10.04 12.36
C GLU A 159 4.58 -10.19 13.85
N ILE A 160 4.77 -9.12 14.64
CA ILE A 160 4.45 -9.12 16.08
C ILE A 160 2.95 -9.33 16.30
N GLY A 161 2.11 -8.71 15.47
CA GLY A 161 0.65 -8.83 15.53
C GLY A 161 0.16 -10.24 15.27
N CYS A 162 0.76 -10.97 14.31
CA CYS A 162 0.43 -12.37 14.03
C CYS A 162 0.69 -13.25 15.25
N GLN A 163 1.89 -13.14 15.84
CA GLN A 163 2.24 -13.92 17.02
C GLN A 163 1.32 -13.60 18.20
N LYS A 164 1.13 -12.30 18.49
CA LYS A 164 0.28 -11.83 19.57
C LYS A 164 -1.17 -12.32 19.42
N PHE A 165 -1.73 -12.27 18.20
CA PHE A 165 -3.08 -12.74 17.94
C PHE A 165 -3.21 -14.25 18.15
N ALA A 166 -2.23 -15.03 17.69
CA ALA A 166 -2.20 -16.47 17.90
C ALA A 166 -2.16 -16.83 19.39
N ASP A 167 -1.28 -16.18 20.17
CA ASP A 167 -1.16 -16.36 21.61
C ASP A 167 -2.47 -16.01 22.34
N GLU A 168 -3.10 -14.90 21.99
CA GLU A 168 -4.32 -14.40 22.64
C GLU A 168 -5.56 -15.21 22.31
N THR A 169 -5.58 -15.87 21.15
CA THR A 169 -6.66 -16.77 20.74
C THR A 169 -6.38 -18.23 21.09
N ASN A 170 -5.22 -18.53 21.69
CA ASN A 170 -4.73 -19.89 21.98
C ASN A 170 -4.73 -20.79 20.74
N GLN A 171 -4.29 -20.25 19.60
CA GLN A 171 -4.22 -20.98 18.33
C GLN A 171 -2.76 -21.10 17.87
N PRO A 172 -2.38 -22.19 17.20
CA PRO A 172 -1.07 -22.26 16.56
C PRO A 172 -1.00 -21.30 15.38
N LEU A 173 0.14 -20.64 15.23
CA LEU A 173 0.46 -19.87 14.04
C LEU A 173 1.02 -20.82 12.97
N VAL A 174 0.33 -20.97 11.85
CA VAL A 174 0.73 -21.87 10.76
C VAL A 174 1.52 -21.09 9.72
N HIS A 175 2.62 -21.67 9.23
CA HIS A 175 3.54 -21.03 8.30
C HIS A 175 3.44 -21.67 6.91
N PHE A 176 3.12 -20.86 5.91
CA PHE A 176 3.07 -21.24 4.51
C PHE A 176 4.23 -20.60 3.75
N TYR A 177 4.93 -21.39 2.96
CA TYR A 177 6.14 -21.01 2.27
C TYR A 177 5.87 -20.85 0.78
N SER A 178 6.51 -19.87 0.16
CA SER A 178 6.37 -19.65 -1.28
C SER A 178 7.19 -20.65 -2.08
N GLU A 179 6.73 -20.94 -3.30
CA GLU A 179 7.51 -21.66 -4.30
C GLU A 179 8.27 -20.64 -5.16
N ASP A 180 9.60 -20.60 -5.06
CA ASP A 180 10.45 -19.64 -5.76
C ASP A 180 11.30 -20.31 -6.84
N THR A 181 11.39 -19.68 -8.01
CA THR A 181 12.29 -20.12 -9.10
C THR A 181 13.14 -18.95 -9.60
N LEU A 182 14.42 -19.21 -9.88
CA LEU A 182 15.29 -18.19 -10.48
C LEU A 182 14.84 -17.88 -11.90
N THR A 183 14.81 -16.60 -12.24
CA THR A 183 14.63 -16.18 -13.64
C THR A 183 15.98 -16.11 -14.36
N GLU A 184 16.01 -16.37 -15.67
CA GLU A 184 17.23 -16.54 -16.49
C GLU A 184 18.23 -15.36 -16.41
N ASN A 185 17.78 -14.16 -16.01
CA ASN A 185 18.63 -12.97 -15.85
C ASN A 185 19.42 -12.93 -14.53
N ALA A 186 19.19 -13.87 -13.60
CA ALA A 186 19.82 -13.88 -12.28
C ALA A 186 21.32 -14.22 -12.29
N ALA A 187 21.89 -14.61 -13.44
CA ALA A 187 23.29 -15.05 -13.56
C ALA A 187 24.25 -13.99 -14.13
N SER A 188 23.85 -12.71 -14.25
CA SER A 188 24.80 -11.64 -14.58
C SER A 188 25.34 -11.01 -13.31
N GLU A 189 26.37 -11.61 -12.74
CA GLU A 189 27.35 -10.89 -11.92
C GLU A 189 27.96 -9.76 -12.80
N SER A 190 27.42 -8.55 -12.65
CA SER A 190 28.09 -7.28 -12.93
C SER A 190 29.13 -7.23 -14.07
N ARG A 191 28.76 -7.43 -15.35
CA ARG A 191 29.51 -6.88 -16.51
C ARG A 191 28.55 -6.53 -17.67
N LYS A 192 28.86 -5.43 -18.37
CA LYS A 192 28.07 -4.71 -19.39
C LYS A 192 27.37 -5.64 -20.43
N PRO A 193 26.22 -5.24 -21.00
CA PRO A 193 25.48 -6.06 -21.96
C PRO A 193 26.20 -6.06 -23.32
N GLN A 194 26.88 -7.15 -23.64
CA GLN A 194 27.32 -7.44 -25.00
C GLN A 194 26.24 -8.26 -25.71
N ARG A 195 25.86 -7.85 -26.92
CA ARG A 195 24.85 -8.51 -27.76
C ARG A 195 25.26 -9.96 -28.04
N VAL A 196 24.69 -10.92 -27.33
CA VAL A 196 24.79 -12.35 -27.66
C VAL A 196 23.53 -12.77 -28.41
N ARG A 197 23.72 -13.43 -29.55
CA ARG A 197 22.68 -13.92 -30.47
C ARG A 197 21.75 -14.90 -29.76
N LYS A 198 20.43 -14.77 -29.97
CA LYS A 198 19.39 -15.72 -29.54
C LYS A 198 19.75 -17.12 -30.04
N ARG A 199 20.19 -18.00 -29.14
CA ARG A 199 20.03 -19.45 -29.31
C ARG A 199 18.83 -19.87 -28.47
N GLU A 200 17.94 -20.65 -29.06
CA GLU A 200 16.89 -21.35 -28.33
C GLU A 200 17.57 -22.34 -27.37
N VAL A 201 17.59 -22.01 -26.08
CA VAL A 201 18.08 -22.88 -25.03
C VAL A 201 16.88 -23.29 -24.21
N LEU A 202 16.71 -24.60 -24.05
CA LEU A 202 15.68 -25.24 -23.23
C LEU A 202 15.56 -24.57 -21.86
N LYS A 203 14.33 -24.19 -21.47
CA LYS A 203 13.99 -23.55 -20.19
C LYS A 203 14.23 -24.50 -19.01
N VAL A 204 15.47 -24.59 -18.54
CA VAL A 204 15.76 -25.31 -17.30
C VAL A 204 15.46 -24.36 -16.13
N LYS A 205 14.34 -24.60 -15.42
CA LYS A 205 14.07 -23.97 -14.12
C LYS A 205 15.24 -24.32 -13.19
N ARG A 206 16.16 -23.38 -12.94
CA ARG A 206 17.24 -23.60 -11.97
C ARG A 206 16.65 -23.61 -10.56
N LYS A 207 16.73 -24.77 -9.89
CA LYS A 207 16.37 -24.91 -8.48
C LYS A 207 17.28 -24.00 -7.64
N LEU A 208 16.70 -23.25 -6.71
CA LEU A 208 17.47 -22.51 -5.71
C LEU A 208 18.19 -23.47 -4.76
N SER A 209 19.34 -23.07 -4.24
CA SER A 209 19.93 -23.76 -3.09
C SER A 209 19.04 -23.57 -1.87
N THR A 210 18.97 -24.57 -0.99
CA THR A 210 18.18 -24.54 0.25
C THR A 210 18.50 -23.30 1.10
N HIS A 211 19.79 -22.92 1.20
CA HIS A 211 20.21 -21.72 1.92
C HIS A 211 19.61 -20.43 1.34
N ARG A 212 19.63 -20.27 0.00
CA ARG A 212 19.04 -19.08 -0.65
C ARG A 212 17.53 -19.07 -0.52
N GLN A 213 16.89 -20.24 -0.60
CA GLN A 213 15.45 -20.36 -0.40
C GLN A 213 15.04 -19.92 1.01
N GLN A 214 15.81 -20.32 2.03
CA GLN A 214 15.58 -19.88 3.40
C GLN A 214 15.68 -18.35 3.55
N GLN A 215 16.71 -17.74 2.96
CA GLN A 215 16.86 -16.28 2.97
C GLN A 215 15.67 -15.57 2.30
N LEU A 216 15.12 -16.14 1.22
CA LEU A 216 13.95 -15.61 0.53
C LEU A 216 12.65 -15.74 1.34
N TRP A 217 12.53 -16.81 2.13
CA TRP A 217 11.40 -17.01 3.04
C TRP A 217 11.45 -16.08 4.26
N ASP A 218 12.64 -15.78 4.76
CA ASP A 218 12.84 -14.90 5.91
C ASP A 218 12.92 -13.41 5.54
N ALA A 219 13.00 -13.09 4.24
CA ALA A 219 12.96 -11.72 3.77
C ALA A 219 11.59 -11.07 4.02
N TYR A 220 11.59 -9.89 4.63
CA TYR A 220 10.38 -9.09 4.80
C TYR A 220 9.79 -8.66 3.44
N PRO A 221 8.45 -8.51 3.33
CA PRO A 221 7.81 -8.01 2.12
C PRO A 221 8.39 -6.68 1.60
N CYS A 222 8.81 -5.78 2.50
CA CYS A 222 9.43 -4.50 2.14
C CYS A 222 10.73 -4.65 1.34
N SER A 223 11.43 -5.78 1.45
CA SER A 223 12.65 -6.10 0.72
C SER A 223 12.38 -6.65 -0.69
N THR A 224 11.10 -6.75 -1.08
CA THR A 224 10.67 -7.21 -2.40
C THR A 224 10.00 -6.09 -3.18
N SER A 225 10.19 -6.06 -4.51
CA SER A 225 9.61 -5.01 -5.38
C SER A 225 8.08 -5.02 -5.42
N GLU A 226 7.46 -6.18 -5.22
CA GLU A 226 5.99 -6.37 -5.29
C GLU A 226 5.34 -6.50 -3.90
N HIS A 227 6.13 -6.44 -2.82
CA HIS A 227 5.68 -6.66 -1.44
C HIS A 227 4.96 -8.00 -1.21
N ILE A 228 5.48 -9.07 -1.80
CA ILE A 228 4.94 -10.43 -1.68
C ILE A 228 5.80 -11.23 -0.68
N PRO A 229 5.23 -11.75 0.41
CA PRO A 229 5.99 -12.46 1.43
C PRO A 229 6.53 -13.79 0.88
N GLY A 230 7.72 -14.19 1.32
CA GLY A 230 8.21 -15.54 1.09
C GLY A 230 7.62 -16.55 2.08
N LYS A 231 7.34 -16.10 3.30
CA LYS A 231 6.66 -16.86 4.35
C LYS A 231 5.42 -16.10 4.80
N LEU A 232 4.26 -16.74 4.71
CA LEU A 232 2.99 -16.21 5.18
C LEU A 232 2.56 -16.97 6.43
N SER A 233 2.49 -16.28 7.56
CA SER A 233 2.08 -16.86 8.84
C SER A 233 0.62 -16.51 9.11
N LEU A 234 -0.26 -17.49 9.29
CA LEU A 234 -1.71 -17.29 9.46
C LEU A 234 -2.29 -18.14 10.59
N CYS A 235 -3.44 -17.70 11.11
CA CYS A 235 -4.37 -18.50 11.92
C CYS A 235 -5.80 -18.07 11.61
N VAL A 236 -6.79 -18.88 12.00
CA VAL A 236 -8.21 -18.58 11.75
C VAL A 236 -8.63 -17.35 12.57
N GLY A 237 -9.42 -16.48 11.96
CA GLY A 237 -9.87 -15.22 12.55
C GLY A 237 -8.89 -14.05 12.38
N MET A 238 -7.70 -14.28 11.80
CA MET A 238 -6.67 -13.26 11.70
C MET A 238 -7.03 -12.19 10.64
N PRO A 239 -6.83 -10.88 10.91
CA PRO A 239 -7.05 -9.83 9.93
C PRO A 239 -5.97 -9.84 8.85
N ILE A 240 -6.40 -9.79 7.59
CA ILE A 240 -5.55 -9.72 6.42
C ILE A 240 -6.01 -8.60 5.48
N MET A 241 -5.14 -8.27 4.51
CA MET A 241 -5.43 -7.37 3.40
C MET A 241 -5.03 -8.06 2.10
N ILE A 242 -5.95 -8.06 1.14
CA ILE A 242 -5.69 -8.53 -0.21
C ILE A 242 -4.71 -7.57 -0.89
N HIS A 243 -3.66 -8.10 -1.49
CA HIS A 243 -2.58 -7.31 -2.09
C HIS A 243 -2.57 -7.34 -3.62
N HIS A 244 -3.52 -8.04 -4.26
CA HIS A 244 -3.70 -8.09 -5.70
C HIS A 244 -5.15 -7.87 -6.16
N ASN A 245 -5.32 -7.49 -7.42
CA ASN A 245 -6.63 -7.42 -8.06
C ASN A 245 -6.84 -8.72 -8.85
N ASP A 246 -7.60 -9.66 -8.30
CA ASP A 246 -7.87 -10.94 -8.98
C ASP A 246 -9.23 -10.91 -9.68
N ALA A 247 -10.29 -10.55 -8.94
CA ALA A 247 -11.67 -10.53 -9.43
C ALA A 247 -12.42 -9.35 -8.82
N THR A 248 -12.44 -8.22 -9.53
CA THR A 248 -13.03 -6.96 -9.06
C THR A 248 -14.54 -7.08 -8.81
N GLU A 249 -15.21 -7.92 -9.59
CA GLU A 249 -16.61 -8.28 -9.47
C GLU A 249 -16.88 -9.04 -8.16
N LEU A 250 -15.94 -9.87 -7.71
CA LEU A 250 -16.03 -10.53 -6.40
C LEU A 250 -15.43 -9.67 -5.28
N CYS A 251 -15.21 -8.38 -5.53
CA CYS A 251 -14.51 -7.44 -4.63
C CYS A 251 -13.14 -7.94 -4.15
N ILE A 252 -12.52 -8.88 -4.87
CA ILE A 252 -11.15 -9.35 -4.64
C ILE A 252 -10.21 -8.33 -5.26
N THR A 253 -9.95 -7.28 -4.49
CA THR A 253 -9.20 -6.11 -4.94
C THR A 253 -8.07 -5.76 -3.98
N LYS A 254 -7.00 -5.18 -4.52
CA LYS A 254 -5.87 -4.71 -3.74
C LYS A 254 -6.34 -3.66 -2.74
N GLY A 255 -6.11 -3.94 -1.46
CA GLY A 255 -6.49 -3.10 -0.35
C GLY A 255 -7.82 -3.47 0.30
N GLN A 256 -8.55 -4.47 -0.22
CA GLN A 256 -9.73 -5.04 0.45
C GLN A 256 -9.29 -5.75 1.73
N GLU A 257 -9.95 -5.41 2.83
CA GLU A 257 -9.70 -6.02 4.14
C GLU A 257 -10.58 -7.25 4.33
N GLY A 258 -10.07 -8.23 5.07
CA GLY A 258 -10.79 -9.46 5.35
C GLY A 258 -10.23 -10.20 6.55
N THR A 259 -10.92 -11.27 6.90
CA THR A 259 -10.58 -12.15 8.02
C THR A 259 -10.37 -13.57 7.50
N VAL A 260 -9.32 -14.25 7.98
CA VAL A 260 -9.05 -15.65 7.60
C VAL A 260 -10.17 -16.55 8.14
N VAL A 261 -10.80 -17.33 7.27
CA VAL A 261 -11.83 -18.33 7.62
C VAL A 261 -11.23 -19.73 7.69
N GLY A 262 -10.27 -20.03 6.81
CA GLY A 262 -9.61 -21.32 6.73
C GLY A 262 -8.77 -21.40 5.45
N TRP A 263 -8.18 -22.55 5.19
CA TRP A 263 -7.33 -22.75 4.02
C TRP A 263 -7.25 -24.21 3.59
N GLN A 264 -6.68 -24.41 2.40
CA GLN A 264 -6.18 -25.68 1.89
C GLN A 264 -4.67 -25.56 1.67
N GLU A 265 -3.96 -26.61 2.04
CA GLU A 265 -2.50 -26.68 1.99
C GLU A 265 -2.03 -27.96 1.30
N SER A 266 -0.83 -27.91 0.75
CA SER A 266 -0.15 -29.05 0.16
C SER A 266 1.35 -28.97 0.40
N LEU A 267 2.08 -29.99 -0.07
CA LEU A 267 3.55 -30.04 0.00
C LEU A 267 4.16 -29.46 -1.29
N GLY A 268 5.06 -28.51 -1.12
CA GLY A 268 5.83 -27.89 -2.20
C GLY A 268 7.03 -28.72 -2.66
N SER A 269 7.86 -28.14 -3.53
CA SER A 269 8.96 -28.87 -4.19
C SER A 269 10.14 -29.25 -3.30
N GLN A 270 10.20 -28.71 -2.09
CA GLN A 270 11.21 -28.97 -1.04
C GLN A 270 10.54 -29.50 0.24
N ASP A 271 9.38 -30.18 0.13
CA ASP A 271 8.58 -30.71 1.25
C ASP A 271 8.13 -29.64 2.25
N GLN A 272 8.11 -28.36 1.83
CA GLN A 272 7.58 -27.25 2.62
C GLN A 272 6.06 -27.14 2.47
N THR A 273 5.37 -26.73 3.54
CA THR A 273 3.94 -26.45 3.49
C THR A 273 3.65 -25.23 2.62
N ILE A 274 2.85 -25.39 1.57
CA ILE A 274 2.42 -24.30 0.69
C ILE A 274 0.92 -24.03 0.86
N LEU A 275 0.52 -22.79 0.63
CA LEU A 275 -0.88 -22.36 0.69
C LEU A 275 -1.51 -22.43 -0.70
N ASP A 276 -2.43 -23.37 -0.90
CA ASP A 276 -3.11 -23.54 -2.19
C ASP A 276 -4.26 -22.56 -2.34
N THR A 277 -5.14 -22.57 -1.34
CA THR A 277 -6.34 -21.73 -1.31
C THR A 277 -6.55 -21.18 0.09
N LEU A 278 -6.72 -19.86 0.18
CA LEU A 278 -7.09 -19.16 1.39
C LEU A 278 -8.55 -18.72 1.32
N PHE A 279 -9.37 -19.11 2.30
CA PHE A 279 -10.72 -18.61 2.44
C PHE A 279 -10.74 -17.38 3.32
N VAL A 280 -11.30 -16.28 2.79
CA VAL A 280 -11.32 -14.97 3.44
C VAL A 280 -12.74 -14.43 3.48
N GLU A 281 -13.20 -14.03 4.66
CA GLU A 281 -14.41 -13.25 4.83
C GLU A 281 -14.10 -11.77 4.61
N LEU A 282 -14.73 -11.13 3.61
CA LEU A 282 -14.49 -9.74 3.28
C LEU A 282 -15.17 -8.81 4.28
N ILE A 283 -14.43 -7.84 4.82
CA ILE A 283 -14.95 -6.82 5.73
C ILE A 283 -15.55 -5.68 4.94
N LYS A 284 -16.86 -5.42 5.12
CA LYS A 284 -17.61 -4.32 4.49
C LYS A 284 -17.34 -4.19 2.98
N PRO A 285 -17.49 -5.27 2.18
CA PRO A 285 -17.29 -5.17 0.74
C PRO A 285 -18.28 -4.17 0.12
N PRO A 286 -17.93 -3.51 -1.00
CA PRO A 286 -18.80 -2.55 -1.68
C PRO A 286 -20.20 -3.09 -2.03
N ARG A 287 -20.30 -4.41 -2.23
CA ARG A 287 -21.54 -5.14 -2.44
C ARG A 287 -21.46 -6.50 -1.74
N PRO A 288 -22.59 -7.06 -1.27
CA PRO A 288 -22.60 -8.41 -0.72
C PRO A 288 -22.23 -9.42 -1.81
N ILE A 289 -21.41 -10.40 -1.44
CA ILE A 289 -20.92 -11.44 -2.35
C ILE A 289 -21.37 -12.80 -1.83
N ARG A 290 -21.75 -13.68 -2.74
CA ARG A 290 -22.07 -15.07 -2.42
C ARG A 290 -21.50 -15.97 -3.50
N VAL A 291 -20.43 -16.68 -3.18
CA VAL A 291 -19.88 -17.73 -4.04
C VAL A 291 -20.64 -19.03 -3.73
N PRO A 292 -21.13 -19.78 -4.73
CA PRO A 292 -21.79 -21.06 -4.49
C PRO A 292 -20.93 -21.99 -3.63
N GLY A 293 -21.52 -22.56 -2.58
CA GLY A 293 -20.82 -23.44 -1.64
C GLY A 293 -20.05 -22.73 -0.52
N LEU A 294 -19.94 -21.39 -0.54
CA LEU A 294 -19.30 -20.61 0.53
C LEU A 294 -20.32 -19.73 1.30
N PRO A 295 -20.02 -19.37 2.56
CA PRO A 295 -20.82 -18.39 3.30
C PRO A 295 -20.83 -17.01 2.63
N MET A 296 -21.75 -16.15 3.08
CA MET A 296 -21.82 -14.76 2.61
C MET A 296 -20.49 -14.03 2.82
N ASN A 297 -20.08 -13.27 1.81
CA ASN A 297 -18.83 -12.50 1.75
C ASN A 297 -17.55 -13.33 1.92
N VAL A 298 -17.62 -14.65 1.88
CA VAL A 298 -16.44 -15.51 1.88
C VAL A 298 -16.00 -15.77 0.44
N VAL A 299 -14.73 -15.53 0.18
CA VAL A 299 -14.08 -15.74 -1.13
C VAL A 299 -12.88 -16.66 -0.98
N ALA A 300 -12.56 -17.37 -2.06
CA ALA A 300 -11.37 -18.22 -2.16
C ALA A 300 -10.26 -17.47 -2.92
N LEU A 301 -9.08 -17.37 -2.32
CA LEU A 301 -7.89 -16.78 -2.92
C LEU A 301 -6.87 -17.88 -3.19
N THR A 302 -6.60 -18.14 -4.46
CA THR A 302 -5.58 -19.11 -4.87
C THR A 302 -4.21 -18.44 -4.93
N HIS A 303 -3.13 -19.23 -4.89
CA HIS A 303 -1.80 -18.68 -5.15
C HIS A 303 -1.69 -18.08 -6.55
N GLY A 304 -0.85 -17.07 -6.70
CA GLY A 304 -0.54 -16.44 -7.98
C GLY A 304 0.96 -16.34 -8.18
N THR A 305 1.42 -16.52 -9.42
CA THR A 305 2.84 -16.35 -9.76
C THR A 305 3.16 -14.91 -10.12
N LYS A 306 4.19 -14.32 -9.48
CA LYS A 306 4.70 -12.98 -9.79
C LYS A 306 6.22 -12.99 -9.90
N LYS A 307 6.73 -12.25 -10.89
CA LYS A 307 8.17 -11.96 -11.00
C LYS A 307 8.49 -10.74 -10.14
N LEU A 308 9.45 -10.87 -9.25
CA LEU A 308 9.85 -9.81 -8.32
C LEU A 308 11.37 -9.78 -8.15
N TRP A 309 11.86 -8.62 -7.73
CA TRP A 309 13.22 -8.46 -7.24
C TRP A 309 13.21 -8.58 -5.73
N CYS A 310 14.13 -9.37 -5.18
CA CYS A 310 14.33 -9.52 -3.74
C CYS A 310 15.74 -9.08 -3.36
N GLN A 311 15.86 -8.16 -2.41
CA GLN A 311 17.13 -7.82 -1.77
C GLN A 311 17.38 -8.80 -0.61
N LEU A 312 18.50 -9.50 -0.67
CA LEU A 312 18.93 -10.47 0.34
C LEU A 312 19.76 -9.79 1.45
N PRO A 313 20.01 -10.47 2.59
CA PRO A 313 20.80 -9.91 3.69
C PRO A 313 22.25 -9.57 3.35
N ASP A 314 22.80 -10.14 2.28
CA ASP A 314 24.13 -9.87 1.73
C ASP A 314 24.13 -8.73 0.69
N ASP A 315 23.04 -7.95 0.63
CA ASP A 315 22.75 -6.89 -0.34
C ASP A 315 22.67 -7.35 -1.81
N LEU A 316 22.72 -8.66 -2.06
CA LEU A 316 22.50 -9.20 -3.39
C LEU A 316 21.03 -9.02 -3.78
N VAL A 317 20.80 -8.51 -4.99
CA VAL A 317 19.45 -8.40 -5.55
C VAL A 317 19.23 -9.51 -6.56
N VAL A 318 18.29 -10.39 -6.27
CA VAL A 318 17.95 -11.54 -7.12
C VAL A 318 16.57 -11.36 -7.75
N GLN A 319 16.44 -11.78 -9.01
CA GLN A 319 15.16 -11.80 -9.70
C GLN A 319 14.55 -13.21 -9.64
N VAL A 320 13.42 -13.34 -8.94
CA VAL A 320 12.72 -14.61 -8.73
C VAL A 320 11.30 -14.54 -9.28
N SER A 321 10.79 -15.70 -9.69
CA SER A 321 9.38 -15.93 -9.91
C SER A 321 8.83 -16.63 -8.69
N ARG A 322 8.00 -15.92 -7.93
CA ARG A 322 7.41 -16.35 -6.67
C ARG A 322 5.96 -16.76 -6.87
N GLU A 323 5.57 -17.91 -6.35
CA GLU A 323 4.20 -18.38 -6.27
C GLU A 323 3.76 -18.42 -4.81
N GLN A 324 2.72 -17.63 -4.50
CA GLN A 324 2.17 -17.45 -3.15
C GLN A 324 0.78 -16.84 -3.24
N VAL A 325 -0.06 -17.02 -2.21
CA VAL A 325 -1.31 -16.26 -2.08
C VAL A 325 -0.99 -14.78 -1.81
N LEU A 326 -1.59 -13.90 -2.59
CA LEU A 326 -1.22 -12.48 -2.64
C LEU A 326 -1.94 -11.64 -1.56
N VAL A 327 -1.74 -12.02 -0.29
CA VAL A 327 -2.25 -11.31 0.89
C VAL A 327 -1.12 -10.92 1.84
N LEU A 328 -1.40 -9.96 2.72
CA LEU A 328 -0.55 -9.61 3.85
C LEU A 328 -1.40 -9.57 5.14
N PRO A 329 -0.83 -9.88 6.32
CA PRO A 329 -1.49 -9.57 7.58
C PRO A 329 -1.81 -8.07 7.68
N ASN A 330 -2.88 -7.72 8.39
CA ASN A 330 -3.40 -6.35 8.48
C ASN A 330 -3.51 -5.86 9.93
N PHE A 331 -2.47 -6.08 10.72
CA PHE A 331 -2.28 -5.40 12.01
C PHE A 331 -1.62 -4.03 11.85
N ALA A 332 -1.00 -3.80 10.68
CA ALA A 332 -0.56 -2.50 10.22
C ALA A 332 -0.73 -2.37 8.70
N MET A 333 -0.91 -1.12 8.27
CA MET A 333 -0.93 -0.72 6.87
C MET A 333 -0.11 0.57 6.69
N THR A 334 0.29 0.89 5.47
CA THR A 334 0.90 2.19 5.19
C THR A 334 -0.15 3.29 5.07
N ASP A 335 0.24 4.54 5.27
CA ASP A 335 -0.56 5.74 4.99
C ASP A 335 -1.07 5.78 3.53
N TYR A 336 -0.26 5.36 2.56
CA TYR A 336 -0.70 5.19 1.18
C TYR A 336 -1.80 4.12 1.03
N ALA A 337 -1.68 2.99 1.74
CA ALA A 337 -2.68 1.93 1.69
C ALA A 337 -3.97 2.29 2.45
N SER A 338 -3.92 3.20 3.42
CA SER A 338 -5.08 3.68 4.18
C SER A 338 -5.89 4.74 3.43
N GLN A 339 -5.30 5.40 2.43
CA GLN A 339 -5.96 6.45 1.66
C GLN A 339 -7.28 5.95 1.03
N GLY A 340 -8.33 6.75 1.18
CA GLY A 340 -9.66 6.44 0.65
C GLY A 340 -10.51 5.53 1.55
N LYS A 341 -9.91 4.76 2.47
CA LYS A 341 -10.65 3.90 3.41
C LYS A 341 -11.43 4.71 4.44
N THR A 342 -12.54 4.15 4.91
CA THR A 342 -13.35 4.71 6.00
C THR A 342 -13.37 3.70 7.14
N ARG A 343 -12.72 4.05 8.24
CA ARG A 343 -12.56 3.20 9.43
C ARG A 343 -13.12 3.92 10.64
N GLU A 344 -13.69 3.16 11.56
CA GLU A 344 -14.22 3.69 12.81
C GLU A 344 -13.10 4.21 13.72
N PHE A 345 -12.03 3.43 13.85
CA PHE A 345 -10.84 3.78 14.60
C PHE A 345 -9.63 3.85 13.67
N ASN A 346 -8.85 4.92 13.79
CA ASN A 346 -7.59 5.10 13.06
C ASN A 346 -6.46 5.28 14.08
N VAL A 347 -5.72 4.21 14.30
CA VAL A 347 -4.49 4.20 15.12
C VAL A 347 -3.33 4.55 14.19
N ILE A 348 -2.58 5.61 14.48
CA ILE A 348 -1.56 6.16 13.57
C ILE A 348 -0.23 6.34 14.30
N ASP A 349 0.84 5.71 13.80
CA ASP A 349 2.22 5.99 14.22
C ASP A 349 2.85 7.04 13.29
N LEU A 350 3.06 8.24 13.83
CA LEU A 350 3.57 9.39 13.08
C LEU A 350 5.10 9.47 13.01
N ASN A 351 5.83 8.60 13.69
CA ASN A 351 7.27 8.78 13.95
C ASN A 351 8.11 8.93 12.68
N ASN A 352 7.72 8.25 11.59
CA ASN A 352 8.43 8.28 10.31
C ASN A 352 7.63 8.97 9.18
N CYS A 353 6.51 9.62 9.50
CA CYS A 353 5.74 10.37 8.51
C CYS A 353 6.61 11.50 7.96
N LYS A 354 6.88 11.48 6.65
CA LYS A 354 7.63 12.54 5.97
C LYS A 354 6.75 13.77 5.81
N THR A 355 7.32 14.93 6.05
CA THR A 355 6.76 16.20 5.59
C THR A 355 6.88 16.23 4.08
N VAL A 356 5.75 16.09 3.38
CA VAL A 356 5.72 16.35 1.94
C VAL A 356 5.61 17.87 1.77
N PRO A 357 6.60 18.54 1.18
CA PRO A 357 6.42 19.91 0.73
C PRO A 357 5.54 19.87 -0.52
N SER A 358 4.22 19.88 -0.36
CA SER A 358 3.38 20.32 -1.46
C SER A 358 3.53 21.84 -1.53
N SER A 359 4.09 22.32 -2.62
CA SER A 359 4.03 23.71 -3.09
C SER A 359 2.72 24.41 -2.65
N GLY A 360 2.78 25.19 -1.57
CA GLY A 360 1.66 25.99 -1.05
C GLY A 360 0.56 25.25 -0.27
N TRP A 361 0.59 23.93 -0.14
CA TRP A 361 -0.40 23.16 0.62
C TRP A 361 0.33 22.26 1.61
N VAL A 362 0.33 22.61 2.89
CA VAL A 362 1.08 21.86 3.89
C VAL A 362 0.42 20.50 4.13
N ASN A 363 1.19 19.42 3.98
CA ASN A 363 0.77 18.10 4.42
C ASN A 363 0.66 18.11 5.97
N PRO A 364 -0.47 17.67 6.57
CA PRO A 364 -0.74 17.59 8.02
C PRO A 364 0.43 17.24 8.94
N SER A 365 1.36 16.45 8.43
CA SER A 365 2.60 16.00 9.09
C SER A 365 3.44 17.09 9.75
N MET A 366 3.44 18.35 9.28
CA MET A 366 4.18 19.43 9.97
C MET A 366 3.53 19.78 11.33
N SER A 367 2.20 19.91 11.38
CA SER A 367 1.48 20.19 12.64
C SER A 367 1.46 19.00 13.60
N LEU A 368 1.57 17.78 13.05
CA LEU A 368 1.48 16.53 13.80
C LEU A 368 2.82 16.04 14.35
N ARG A 369 3.97 16.50 13.84
CA ARG A 369 5.29 16.16 14.42
C ARG A 369 5.52 16.82 15.78
N GLU A 370 4.88 17.95 16.05
CA GLU A 370 4.89 18.61 17.37
C GLU A 370 3.90 17.97 18.36
N VAL A 371 2.90 17.23 17.86
CA VAL A 371 1.91 16.53 18.67
C VAL A 371 2.21 15.04 18.59
N GLY A 372 3.05 14.53 19.51
CA GLY A 372 3.44 13.12 19.61
C GLY A 372 2.28 12.12 19.72
N LEU A 373 1.55 11.93 18.62
CA LEU A 373 0.47 10.99 18.44
C LEU A 373 1.10 9.64 18.08
N ILE A 374 1.01 8.75 19.07
CA ILE A 374 1.56 7.39 19.19
C ILE A 374 3.10 7.34 19.14
N ARG A 375 3.71 7.67 20.28
CA ARG A 375 5.07 7.21 20.59
C ARG A 375 5.00 5.75 21.04
N ILE A 376 5.28 4.80 20.14
CA ILE A 376 5.72 3.46 20.57
C ILE A 376 7.10 3.68 21.20
N LYS A 377 7.14 3.85 22.51
CA LYS A 377 8.39 3.96 23.27
C LYS A 377 9.14 2.65 23.07
N ARG A 378 10.35 2.72 22.50
CA ARG A 378 11.31 1.58 22.44
C ARG A 378 11.28 0.85 23.78
N ILE A 379 10.86 -0.41 23.77
CA ILE A 379 11.17 -1.34 24.86
C ILE A 379 12.69 -1.52 24.79
N LYS A 380 13.42 -0.81 25.66
CA LYS A 380 14.79 -1.21 25.96
C LYS A 380 14.67 -2.55 26.68
N GLN A 381 15.04 -3.65 26.01
CA GLN A 381 15.46 -4.85 26.71
C GLN A 381 16.63 -4.42 27.60
N LYS A 382 16.41 -4.44 28.92
CA LYS A 382 17.52 -4.49 29.86
C LYS A 382 17.95 -5.95 29.91
N SER A 383 19.19 -6.18 29.53
CA SER A 383 20.01 -7.33 29.93
C SER A 383 19.99 -7.54 31.43
#